data_AF-A0A259B9C6-F1
#
_entry.id   AF-A0A259B9C6-F1
#
_cell.length_a   1.000
_cell.length_b   1.000
_cell.length_c   1.000
_cell.angle_alpha   90.00
_cell.angle_beta   90.00
_cell.angle_gamma   90.00
#
_symmetry.space_group_name_H-M   'P 1'
#
loop_
_entity.id
_entity.type
_entity.pdbx_description
1 polymer ?
#
loop_
_entity_poly.entity_id
_entity_poly.type
_entity_poly.pdbx_seq_one_letter_code
_entity_poly.pdbx_strand_id
1 'polypeptide(L)'
;MTIQVLRKHGLSLRKIADEVGCAVNTVRHHLTGDTPPRYQRTRRKATKLHPFHGYLAERQKAAHPQWIPATVFSHRGSKPCSLPSRFKALVLKNKPPN
;
A
#
# COMPACT_ATOMS: atom_id res chain seq x y z
N MET A 1 10.86 11.83 22.57
CA MET A 1 10.12 11.29 23.73
C MET A 1 8.74 10.81 23.29
N THR A 2 8.15 9.82 23.96
CA THR A 2 6.79 9.32 23.63
C THR A 2 5.72 9.97 24.51
N ILE A 3 4.51 10.16 23.98
CA ILE A 3 3.38 10.78 24.70
C ILE A 3 3.05 10.04 26.00
N GLN A 4 3.11 8.71 26.00
CA GLN A 4 2.83 7.88 27.18
C GLN A 4 3.87 8.06 28.30
N VAL A 5 5.15 8.19 27.96
CA VAL A 5 6.23 8.42 28.94
C VAL A 5 6.04 9.79 29.59
N LEU A 6 5.78 10.84 28.80
CA LEU A 6 5.55 12.19 29.32
C LEU A 6 4.30 12.26 30.21
N ARG A 7 3.26 11.47 29.91
CA ARG A 7 2.09 11.34 30.78
C ARG A 7 2.40 10.66 32.11
N LYS A 8 3.25 9.62 32.12
CA LYS A 8 3.73 8.96 33.35
C LYS A 8 4.57 9.89 34.22
N HIS A 9 5.30 10.83 33.62
CA HIS A 9 6.02 11.88 34.34
C HIS A 9 5.12 12.98 34.93
N GLY A 10 3.79 12.89 34.78
CA GLY A 10 2.85 13.85 35.38
C GLY A 10 2.68 15.15 34.60
N LEU A 11 3.15 15.24 33.35
CA LEU A 11 3.03 16.44 32.54
C LEU A 11 1.57 16.67 32.08
N SER A 12 1.18 17.95 32.00
CA SER A 12 -0.14 18.35 31.51
C SER A 12 -0.26 18.12 30.00
N LEU A 13 -1.49 17.94 29.48
CA LEU A 13 -1.71 17.68 28.06
C LEU A 13 -1.14 18.77 27.14
N ARG A 14 -1.22 20.04 27.56
CA ARG A 14 -0.63 21.17 26.81
C ARG A 14 0.89 21.09 26.79
N LYS A 15 1.52 20.84 27.94
CA LYS A 15 2.99 20.73 28.02
C LYS A 15 3.52 19.54 27.21
N ILE A 16 2.78 18.43 27.18
CA ILE A 16 3.09 17.28 26.30
C ILE A 16 2.98 17.66 24.82
N ALA A 17 1.94 18.42 24.46
CA ALA A 17 1.73 18.90 23.09
C ALA A 17 2.86 19.82 22.62
N ASP A 18 3.30 20.74 23.49
CA ASP A 18 4.42 21.66 23.20
C ASP A 18 5.75 20.90 23.05
N GLU A 19 6.02 19.94 23.94
CA GLU A 19 7.23 19.11 23.92
C GLU A 19 7.32 18.20 22.68
N VAL A 20 6.18 17.60 22.28
CA VAL A 20 6.12 16.66 21.14
C VAL A 20 5.87 17.39 19.82
N GLY A 21 5.42 18.64 19.85
CA GLY A 21 5.07 19.41 18.64
C GLY A 21 3.79 18.92 17.96
N CYS A 22 2.81 18.46 18.73
CA CYS A 22 1.54 17.92 18.22
C CYS A 22 0.36 18.69 18.81
N ALA A 23 -0.79 18.69 18.12
CA ALA A 23 -1.99 19.30 18.67
C ALA A 23 -2.44 18.59 19.97
N VAL A 24 -2.99 19.34 20.92
CA VAL A 24 -3.53 18.80 22.19
C VAL A 24 -4.57 17.70 21.95
N ASN A 25 -5.34 17.79 20.86
CA ASN A 25 -6.31 16.77 20.47
C ASN A 25 -5.64 15.44 20.07
N THR A 26 -4.48 15.49 19.43
CA THR A 26 -3.69 14.30 19.08
C THR A 26 -3.17 13.63 20.35
N VAL A 27 -2.68 14.40 21.31
CA VAL A 27 -2.25 13.88 22.62
C VAL A 27 -3.43 13.23 23.34
N ARG A 28 -4.59 13.90 23.38
CA ARG A 28 -5.81 13.36 23.98
C ARG A 28 -6.23 12.05 23.31
N HIS A 29 -6.33 12.04 21.98
CA HIS A 29 -6.71 10.86 21.22
C HIS A 29 -5.73 9.69 21.42
N HIS A 30 -4.43 9.99 21.48
CA HIS A 30 -3.38 8.99 21.71
C HIS A 30 -3.42 8.40 23.13
N LEU A 31 -3.85 9.17 24.14
CA LEU A 31 -4.03 8.67 25.51
C LEU A 31 -5.36 7.93 25.71
N THR A 32 -6.39 8.27 24.95
CA THR A 32 -7.71 7.60 25.02
C THR A 32 -7.76 6.33 24.18
N GLY A 33 -7.01 6.25 23.09
CA GLY A 33 -6.99 5.09 22.21
C GLY A 33 -6.04 4.01 22.73
N ASP A 34 -6.55 2.80 22.95
CA ASP A 34 -5.74 1.63 23.32
C ASP A 34 -4.77 1.20 22.20
N THR A 35 -5.03 1.65 20.96
CA THR A 35 -4.24 1.31 19.79
C THR A 35 -3.69 2.56 19.11
N PRO A 36 -2.44 2.51 18.60
CA PRO A 36 -1.89 3.62 17.83
C PRO A 36 -2.74 3.84 16.57
N PRO A 37 -2.96 5.11 16.15
CA PRO A 37 -3.77 5.41 14.98
C PRO A 37 -3.15 4.72 13.75
N ARG A 38 -3.85 3.71 13.23
CA ARG A 38 -3.44 3.00 12.02
C ARG A 38 -4.26 3.52 10.86
N TYR A 39 -3.58 4.03 9.83
CA TYR A 39 -4.26 4.42 8.60
C TYR A 39 -4.97 3.20 7.98
N GLN A 40 -6.30 3.29 7.89
CA GLN A 40 -7.12 2.32 7.17
C GLN A 40 -7.75 3.01 5.97
N ARG A 41 -7.48 2.46 4.77
CA ARG A 41 -8.14 2.93 3.56
C ARG A 41 -9.55 2.33 3.51
N THR A 42 -10.56 3.14 3.83
CA THR A 42 -11.98 2.73 3.95
C THR A 42 -12.53 1.99 2.72
N ARG A 43 -12.08 2.34 1.51
CA ARG A 43 -12.52 1.66 0.28
C ARG A 43 -11.41 1.64 -0.77
N ARG A 44 -11.19 0.47 -1.37
CA ARG A 44 -10.40 0.37 -2.60
C ARG A 44 -11.22 1.00 -3.72
N LYS A 45 -10.78 2.18 -4.19
CA LYS A 45 -11.41 2.84 -5.34
C LYS A 45 -11.21 1.97 -6.58
N ALA A 46 -12.22 1.92 -7.45
CA ALA A 46 -12.05 1.34 -8.78
C ALA A 46 -10.88 2.05 -9.48
N THR A 47 -9.96 1.27 -10.04
CA THR A 47 -8.82 1.82 -10.78
C THR A 47 -9.26 2.19 -12.19
N LYS A 48 -8.49 3.06 -12.87
CA LYS A 48 -8.76 3.47 -14.26
C LYS A 48 -8.91 2.29 -15.24
N LEU A 49 -8.30 1.14 -14.91
CA LEU A 49 -8.33 -0.08 -15.73
C LEU A 49 -9.56 -0.94 -15.49
N HIS A 50 -10.33 -0.69 -14.43
CA HIS A 50 -11.46 -1.54 -14.05
C HIS A 50 -12.49 -1.73 -15.18
N PRO A 51 -12.87 -0.70 -15.96
CA PRO A 51 -13.80 -0.86 -17.08
C PRO A 51 -13.25 -1.73 -18.23
N PHE A 52 -11.93 -1.83 -18.37
CA PHE A 52 -11.27 -2.47 -19.51
C PHE A 52 -10.82 -3.91 -19.24
N HIS A 53 -11.07 -4.44 -18.03
CA HIS A 53 -10.64 -5.80 -17.68
C HIS A 53 -11.21 -6.87 -18.61
N GLY A 54 -12.47 -6.73 -19.04
CA GLY A 54 -13.09 -7.67 -19.99
C GLY A 54 -12.36 -7.68 -21.34
N TYR A 55 -12.13 -6.49 -21.89
CA TYR A 55 -11.38 -6.31 -23.13
C TYR A 55 -9.96 -6.88 -23.06
N LEU A 56 -9.22 -6.63 -21.97
CA LEU A 56 -7.87 -7.15 -21.79
C LEU A 56 -7.84 -8.69 -21.68
N ALA A 57 -8.82 -9.28 -21.01
CA ALA A 57 -8.93 -10.73 -20.87
C ALA A 57 -9.23 -11.41 -22.23
N GLU A 58 -10.07 -10.81 -23.06
CA GLU A 58 -10.36 -11.28 -24.41
C GLU A 58 -9.11 -11.24 -25.30
N ARG A 59 -8.37 -10.12 -25.26
CA ARG A 59 -7.10 -9.97 -26.00
C ARG A 59 -6.04 -10.97 -25.53
N GLN A 60 -5.98 -11.27 -24.24
CA GLN A 60 -5.07 -12.28 -23.69
C GLN A 60 -5.40 -13.68 -24.22
N LYS A 61 -6.68 -14.03 -24.35
CA LYS A 61 -7.12 -15.31 -24.92
C LYS A 61 -6.79 -15.41 -26.42
N ALA A 62 -7.05 -14.34 -27.17
CA ALA A 62 -6.78 -14.29 -28.61
C ALA A 62 -5.27 -14.34 -28.95
N ALA A 63 -4.40 -13.94 -28.03
CA ALA A 63 -2.95 -13.99 -28.20
C ALA A 63 -2.33 -15.38 -27.93
N HIS A 64 -3.11 -16.37 -27.47
CA HIS A 64 -2.61 -17.74 -27.30
C HIS A 64 -2.36 -18.39 -28.68
N PRO A 65 -1.22 -19.08 -28.94
CA PRO A 65 -0.18 -19.52 -28.00
C PRO A 65 1.08 -18.63 -27.91
N GLN A 66 1.13 -17.49 -28.61
CA GLN A 66 2.25 -16.54 -28.46
C GLN A 66 2.14 -15.81 -27.12
N TRP A 67 2.60 -16.49 -26.07
CA TRP A 67 2.81 -15.92 -24.75
C TRP A 67 3.78 -14.74 -24.86
N ILE A 68 3.27 -13.51 -24.74
CA ILE A 68 4.10 -12.31 -24.68
C ILE A 68 4.69 -12.26 -23.27
N PRO A 69 5.99 -12.53 -23.08
CA PRO A 69 6.57 -12.46 -21.75
C PRO A 69 6.48 -11.00 -21.26
N ALA A 70 6.04 -10.79 -20.03
CA ALA A 70 5.93 -9.47 -19.41
C ALA A 70 7.24 -8.65 -19.48
N THR A 71 8.36 -9.31 -19.76
CA THR A 71 9.67 -8.74 -20.08
C THR A 71 9.66 -7.75 -21.26
N VAL A 72 8.76 -7.89 -22.24
CA VAL A 72 8.70 -6.96 -23.41
C VAL A 72 8.23 -5.56 -23.00
N PHE A 73 7.60 -5.42 -21.83
CA PHE A 73 7.25 -4.10 -21.26
C PHE A 73 8.43 -3.41 -20.53
N SER A 74 9.59 -4.08 -20.45
CA SER A 74 10.82 -3.47 -19.96
C SER A 74 11.45 -2.63 -21.08
N HIS A 75 11.00 -1.38 -21.22
CA HIS A 75 11.75 -0.37 -21.94
C HIS A 75 13.21 -0.39 -21.43
N ARG A 76 14.21 -0.40 -22.33
CA ARG A 76 15.65 -0.59 -22.05
C ARG A 76 16.28 0.52 -21.17
N GLY A 77 15.78 0.69 -19.95
CA GLY A 77 16.20 1.73 -19.03
C GLY A 77 15.66 1.61 -17.60
N SER A 78 14.65 0.79 -17.33
CA SER A 78 14.19 0.58 -15.95
C SER A 78 15.00 -0.53 -15.27
N LYS A 79 15.88 -0.16 -14.33
CA LYS A 79 16.55 -1.10 -13.42
C LYS A 79 15.52 -2.04 -12.75
N PRO A 80 15.85 -3.31 -12.47
CA PRO A 80 14.91 -4.28 -11.91
C PRO A 80 14.74 -4.04 -10.40
N CYS A 81 14.10 -2.94 -10.05
CA CYS A 81 13.74 -2.66 -8.67
C CYS A 81 12.40 -3.33 -8.40
N SER A 82 12.47 -4.56 -7.90
CA SER A 82 11.41 -5.29 -7.20
C SER A 82 10.03 -5.27 -7.88
N LEU A 83 9.79 -6.23 -8.78
CA LEU A 83 8.41 -6.59 -9.10
C LEU A 83 7.68 -6.92 -7.78
N PRO A 84 6.50 -6.33 -7.50
CA PRO A 84 5.72 -6.69 -6.32
C PRO A 84 5.51 -8.20 -6.32
N SER A 85 5.71 -8.88 -5.19
CA SER A 85 5.66 -10.34 -5.06
C SER A 85 4.38 -10.95 -5.66
N ARG A 86 3.27 -10.21 -5.59
CA ARG A 86 1.99 -10.56 -6.21
C ARG A 86 2.01 -10.60 -7.73
N PHE A 87 2.73 -9.71 -8.40
CA PHE A 87 2.80 -9.68 -9.86
C PHE A 87 3.62 -10.86 -10.39
N LYS A 88 4.77 -11.16 -9.75
CA LYS A 88 5.57 -12.36 -10.08
C LYS A 88 4.78 -13.65 -9.87
N ALA A 89 4.02 -13.75 -8.78
CA ALA A 89 3.15 -14.90 -8.52
C ALA A 89 2.01 -15.02 -9.54
N LEU A 90 1.41 -13.91 -9.98
CA LEU A 90 0.36 -13.90 -11.00
C LEU A 90 0.89 -14.38 -12.37
N VAL A 91 2.11 -13.95 -12.74
CA VAL A 91 2.76 -14.35 -14.00
C VAL A 91 3.10 -15.85 -13.99
N LEU A 92 3.61 -16.38 -12.87
CA LEU A 92 3.91 -17.81 -12.75
C LEU A 92 2.65 -18.68 -12.78
N LYS A 93 1.54 -18.22 -12.21
CA LYS A 93 0.27 -18.97 -12.21
C LYS A 93 -0.40 -19.09 -13.57
N ASN A 94 -0.13 -18.16 -14.48
CA ASN A 94 -0.75 -18.17 -15.81
C ASN A 94 0.17 -18.77 -16.88
N LYS A 95 1.42 -19.12 -16.55
CA LYS A 95 2.38 -19.68 -17.51
C LYS A 95 1.80 -20.96 -18.14
N PRO A 96 1.66 -21.06 -19.47
CA PRO A 96 1.16 -22.27 -20.11
C PRO A 96 2.11 -23.44 -19.82
N PRO A 97 1.58 -24.66 -19.66
CA PRO A 97 2.42 -25.85 -19.64
C PRO A 97 3.14 -25.98 -20.98
N ASN A 98 4.43 -26.33 -20.93
CA ASN A 98 5.22 -26.69 -22.11
C ASN A 98 4.63 -27.91 -22.82
#